data_AF-A0A5J4TF80-F1
#
_entry.id   AF-A0A5J4TF80-F1
#
_cell.length_a   1.000
_cell.length_b   1.000
_cell.length_c   1.000
_cell.angle_alpha   90.00
_cell.angle_beta   90.00
_cell.angle_gamma   90.00
#
_symmetry.space_group_name_H-M   'P 1'
#
loop_
_entity.id
_entity.type
_entity.pdbx_description
1 polymer ?
#
loop_
_entity_poly.entity_id
_entity_poly.type
_entity_poly.pdbx_seq_one_letter_code
_entity_poly.pdbx_strand_id
1 'polypeptide(L)'
;MCNGTRNEVLITGQLEFEKCTSQRGGGMYVLCHAYAIIVVNQLSFKDCSSSGQGGGLYNCESQLGGGCFLEFWYNDYTSFITNDLVLFDNCTSEKGGGIYSKFYSLGSMLSNNYSFNDCTALFGGGIFLEIDNGTFKIEDTTFNCCICTQPGNGGGISLIHKPSSIISITNSSFINCKTISNSLDQRYGWGGAIFIQTSVTASNLNELNFLMKNLIFSGCSAINSIGNNIHIQSFDTYATGEAIESQNLVTVNGTINLYYNNSYQQDYMGIDESKIRIMLMGIRDQTNRTVERLVNLAQ
;
A
#
# COMPACT_ATOMS: atom_id res chain seq x y z
N MET A 1 3.60 10.32 -21.58
CA MET A 1 2.19 10.51 -22.00
C MET A 1 1.90 9.52 -23.12
N CYS A 2 0.97 8.59 -22.90
CA CYS A 2 0.45 7.70 -23.94
C CYS A 2 -0.97 8.19 -24.31
N ASN A 3 -1.11 8.98 -25.38
CA ASN A 3 -2.37 9.66 -25.77
C ASN A 3 -3.05 9.05 -27.00
N GLY A 4 -2.74 7.79 -27.36
CA GLY A 4 -3.34 7.09 -28.50
C GLY A 4 -3.86 5.70 -28.13
N THR A 5 -4.71 5.11 -28.99
CA THR A 5 -5.24 3.76 -28.79
C THR A 5 -4.16 2.70 -29.06
N ARG A 6 -3.96 1.78 -28.10
CA ARG A 6 -2.99 0.66 -28.17
C ARG A 6 -1.53 1.10 -28.29
N ASN A 7 -1.07 1.97 -27.39
CA ASN A 7 0.35 2.29 -27.30
C ASN A 7 1.08 1.24 -26.47
N GLU A 8 2.07 0.59 -27.05
CA GLU A 8 3.04 -0.19 -26.30
C GLU A 8 4.30 0.65 -26.12
N VAL A 9 4.68 0.89 -24.86
CA VAL A 9 5.95 1.50 -24.49
C VAL A 9 6.80 0.39 -23.89
N LEU A 10 7.73 -0.11 -24.69
CA LEU A 10 8.69 -1.12 -24.25
C LEU A 10 10.03 -0.45 -23.96
N ILE A 11 10.44 -0.50 -22.68
CA ILE A 11 11.75 -0.05 -22.23
C ILE A 11 12.56 -1.32 -21.90
N THR A 12 13.36 -1.76 -22.87
CA THR A 12 14.17 -2.99 -22.77
C THR A 12 15.47 -2.81 -22.00
N GLY A 13 15.92 -1.58 -21.83
CA GLY A 13 17.13 -1.24 -21.07
C GLY A 13 16.88 -1.09 -19.57
N GLN A 14 17.98 -1.10 -18.81
CA GLN A 14 17.97 -0.69 -17.41
C GLN A 14 17.84 0.84 -17.34
N LEU A 15 16.89 1.33 -16.55
CA LEU A 15 16.83 2.74 -16.18
C LEU A 15 17.25 2.91 -14.73
N GLU A 16 18.10 3.89 -14.49
CA GLU A 16 18.58 4.26 -13.16
C GLU A 16 18.38 5.75 -12.93
N PHE A 17 17.81 6.08 -11.78
CA PHE A 17 17.56 7.45 -11.33
C PHE A 17 18.16 7.61 -9.93
N GLU A 18 19.13 8.51 -9.79
CA GLU A 18 19.83 8.75 -8.52
C GLU A 18 19.69 10.23 -8.11
N LYS A 19 19.43 10.49 -6.82
CA LYS A 19 19.43 11.84 -6.20
C LYS A 19 18.50 12.84 -6.87
N CYS A 20 17.35 12.35 -7.27
CA CYS A 20 16.34 13.18 -7.87
C CYS A 20 15.35 13.64 -6.76
N THR A 21 14.95 14.92 -6.71
CA THR A 21 13.97 15.68 -5.86
C THR A 21 12.85 16.59 -6.53
N SER A 22 11.54 16.33 -6.51
CA SER A 22 10.47 17.11 -7.22
C SER A 22 9.17 17.19 -6.45
N GLN A 23 8.25 18.05 -6.89
CA GLN A 23 6.96 18.22 -6.21
C GLN A 23 6.16 16.96 -6.15
N ARG A 24 6.18 16.28 -7.27
CA ARG A 24 5.88 14.91 -7.32
C ARG A 24 6.70 14.39 -8.51
N GLY A 25 7.70 13.59 -8.20
CA GLY A 25 8.19 12.41 -8.90
C GLY A 25 9.22 12.61 -9.92
N GLY A 26 10.40 12.27 -9.53
CA GLY A 26 11.34 12.01 -10.55
C GLY A 26 12.45 11.10 -10.16
N GLY A 27 12.12 9.89 -9.79
CA GLY A 27 12.49 8.87 -10.73
C GLY A 27 11.71 9.08 -12.02
N MET A 28 10.41 8.76 -11.98
CA MET A 28 9.66 8.52 -13.21
C MET A 28 8.20 9.02 -13.17
N TYR A 29 7.81 9.78 -14.23
CA TYR A 29 6.43 10.22 -14.51
C TYR A 29 5.66 9.28 -15.43
N VAL A 30 4.70 8.51 -14.90
CA VAL A 30 3.77 7.76 -15.76
C VAL A 30 2.34 8.24 -15.58
N LEU A 31 1.81 8.82 -16.65
CA LEU A 31 0.40 9.14 -16.80
C LEU A 31 -0.09 8.56 -18.11
N CYS A 32 -1.18 7.81 -18.00
CA CYS A 32 -1.80 7.14 -19.12
C CYS A 32 -3.28 7.54 -19.22
N HIS A 33 -3.68 8.00 -20.40
CA HIS A 33 -5.03 8.48 -20.70
C HIS A 33 -5.71 7.66 -21.81
N ALA A 34 -5.12 6.53 -22.20
CA ALA A 34 -5.63 5.65 -23.25
C ALA A 34 -5.16 4.20 -23.00
N TYR A 35 -5.64 3.25 -23.81
CA TYR A 35 -5.15 1.87 -23.82
C TYR A 35 -3.63 1.84 -24.05
N ALA A 36 -2.86 1.56 -23.00
CA ALA A 36 -1.41 1.41 -23.11
C ALA A 36 -0.87 0.25 -22.28
N ILE A 37 0.19 -0.35 -22.79
CA ILE A 37 0.99 -1.32 -22.05
C ILE A 37 2.39 -0.71 -21.91
N ILE A 38 2.81 -0.51 -20.67
CA ILE A 38 4.15 -0.04 -20.35
C ILE A 38 4.89 -1.23 -19.75
N VAL A 39 5.91 -1.69 -20.45
CA VAL A 39 6.77 -2.78 -20.00
C VAL A 39 8.15 -2.20 -19.75
N VAL A 40 8.63 -2.34 -18.52
CA VAL A 40 10.00 -1.96 -18.15
C VAL A 40 10.71 -3.15 -17.58
N ASN A 41 11.89 -3.48 -18.10
CA ASN A 41 12.63 -4.63 -17.59
C ASN A 41 13.19 -4.35 -16.19
N GLN A 42 14.11 -3.39 -16.09
CA GLN A 42 14.82 -3.06 -14.85
C GLN A 42 14.71 -1.57 -14.53
N LEU A 43 14.40 -1.28 -13.28
CA LEU A 43 14.28 0.07 -12.75
C LEU A 43 15.04 0.17 -11.42
N SER A 44 15.83 1.22 -11.27
CA SER A 44 16.47 1.55 -10.00
C SER A 44 16.23 3.02 -9.68
N PHE A 45 15.74 3.27 -8.46
CA PHE A 45 15.52 4.59 -7.89
C PHE A 45 16.30 4.68 -6.59
N LYS A 46 17.26 5.60 -6.51
CA LYS A 46 18.14 5.75 -5.35
C LYS A 46 18.18 7.19 -4.84
N ASP A 47 18.07 7.36 -3.53
CA ASP A 47 18.15 8.67 -2.86
C ASP A 47 17.15 9.69 -3.44
N CYS A 48 15.94 9.22 -3.70
CA CYS A 48 14.98 9.87 -4.57
C CYS A 48 13.81 10.44 -3.73
N SER A 49 13.52 11.75 -3.76
CA SER A 49 12.52 12.38 -2.86
C SER A 49 11.45 13.27 -3.50
N SER A 50 10.27 13.40 -2.91
CA SER A 50 9.24 14.35 -3.35
C SER A 50 8.54 15.08 -2.20
N SER A 51 8.13 16.33 -2.46
CA SER A 51 7.42 17.15 -1.47
C SER A 51 5.91 16.90 -1.42
N GLY A 52 5.39 15.96 -2.22
CA GLY A 52 3.97 15.63 -2.32
C GLY A 52 3.74 14.12 -2.48
N GLN A 53 2.98 13.73 -3.51
CA GLN A 53 2.50 12.35 -3.68
C GLN A 53 3.48 11.49 -4.48
N GLY A 54 3.81 10.31 -3.97
CA GLY A 54 4.92 9.49 -4.43
C GLY A 54 6.22 10.16 -4.05
N GLY A 55 7.28 9.41 -3.75
CA GLY A 55 8.63 9.97 -3.94
C GLY A 55 8.71 10.42 -5.39
N GLY A 56 8.02 9.62 -6.22
CA GLY A 56 7.24 9.87 -7.45
C GLY A 56 6.28 11.08 -7.35
N LEU A 57 5.14 11.16 -8.05
CA LEU A 57 4.89 12.05 -9.20
C LEU A 57 3.65 12.99 -9.33
N TYR A 58 3.75 14.10 -10.13
CA TYR A 58 2.77 15.18 -10.49
C TYR A 58 3.22 16.68 -10.63
N ASN A 59 2.59 17.28 -11.67
CA ASN A 59 2.47 18.62 -12.28
C ASN A 59 2.29 19.82 -11.29
N CYS A 60 2.89 21.03 -11.38
CA CYS A 60 3.38 21.87 -12.47
C CYS A 60 4.43 22.87 -11.90
N GLU A 61 5.38 23.28 -12.74
CA GLU A 61 6.48 24.24 -12.53
C GLU A 61 7.54 23.96 -11.43
N SER A 62 8.67 23.41 -11.92
CA SER A 62 10.04 23.49 -11.39
C SER A 62 10.59 22.35 -10.50
N GLN A 63 11.68 21.79 -11.05
CA GLN A 63 12.92 21.29 -10.43
C GLN A 63 12.89 20.08 -9.49
N LEU A 64 12.80 18.89 -10.13
CA LEU A 64 13.85 17.83 -10.26
C LEU A 64 13.92 16.59 -9.33
N GLY A 65 12.93 15.65 -9.26
CA GLY A 65 13.14 14.22 -8.89
C GLY A 65 12.41 13.41 -7.74
N GLY A 66 12.71 12.11 -7.52
CA GLY A 66 12.15 11.15 -6.52
C GLY A 66 11.19 10.02 -6.99
N GLY A 67 11.27 8.75 -6.57
CA GLY A 67 10.37 7.58 -6.84
C GLY A 67 9.55 7.43 -8.16
N CYS A 68 8.56 6.52 -8.16
CA CYS A 68 7.65 6.24 -9.29
C CYS A 68 6.19 6.56 -8.92
N PHE A 69 5.38 6.97 -9.89
CA PHE A 69 3.93 7.10 -9.72
C PHE A 69 3.21 6.77 -10.99
N LEU A 70 2.04 6.22 -10.78
CA LEU A 70 1.16 5.75 -11.81
C LEU A 70 -0.25 6.29 -11.50
N GLU A 71 -0.82 7.02 -12.45
CA GLU A 71 -2.23 7.41 -12.39
C GLU A 71 -2.94 7.03 -13.69
N PHE A 72 -4.07 6.34 -13.54
CA PHE A 72 -4.85 5.78 -14.64
C PHE A 72 -6.26 6.42 -14.66
N TRP A 73 -6.58 7.13 -15.73
CA TRP A 73 -7.84 7.88 -15.91
C TRP A 73 -8.70 7.29 -17.04
N TYR A 74 -10.04 7.40 -16.90
CA TYR A 74 -11.08 6.96 -17.87
C TYR A 74 -11.13 5.44 -18.14
N ASN A 75 -12.25 4.93 -18.69
CA ASN A 75 -12.63 3.49 -18.86
C ASN A 75 -11.69 2.63 -19.74
N ASP A 76 -10.40 2.93 -19.79
CA ASP A 76 -9.41 2.30 -20.64
C ASP A 76 -8.53 1.31 -19.86
N TYR A 77 -8.10 0.24 -20.55
CA TYR A 77 -7.21 -0.76 -20.00
C TYR A 77 -5.77 -0.30 -20.15
N THR A 78 -5.14 0.09 -19.03
CA THR A 78 -3.69 0.36 -18.99
C THR A 78 -2.99 -0.69 -18.14
N SER A 79 -1.82 -1.17 -18.57
CA SER A 79 -1.01 -2.10 -17.76
C SER A 79 0.40 -1.54 -17.58
N PHE A 80 0.86 -1.47 -16.34
CA PHE A 80 2.26 -1.25 -16.00
C PHE A 80 2.85 -2.58 -15.53
N ILE A 81 3.84 -3.07 -16.28
CA ILE A 81 4.43 -4.39 -16.10
C ILE A 81 5.92 -4.22 -15.94
N THR A 82 6.49 -4.91 -14.95
CA THR A 82 7.95 -5.03 -14.80
C THR A 82 8.36 -6.48 -14.84
N ASN A 83 9.43 -6.78 -15.59
CA ASN A 83 9.85 -8.16 -15.84
C ASN A 83 10.97 -8.62 -14.90
N ASP A 84 11.85 -7.72 -14.49
CA ASP A 84 12.98 -8.01 -13.61
C ASP A 84 12.88 -7.20 -12.30
N LEU A 85 13.94 -7.28 -11.49
CA LEU A 85 14.08 -6.55 -10.23
C LEU A 85 13.85 -5.04 -10.45
N VAL A 86 12.97 -4.48 -9.63
CA VAL A 86 12.86 -3.02 -9.46
C VAL A 86 13.25 -2.64 -8.04
N LEU A 87 14.20 -1.72 -7.96
CA LEU A 87 14.75 -1.23 -6.71
C LEU A 87 14.27 0.19 -6.40
N PHE A 88 13.76 0.37 -5.20
CA PHE A 88 13.56 1.67 -4.56
C PHE A 88 14.43 1.70 -3.30
N ASP A 89 15.48 2.50 -3.31
CA ASP A 89 16.45 2.60 -2.23
C ASP A 89 16.48 4.03 -1.69
N ASN A 90 16.25 4.18 -0.39
CA ASN A 90 16.22 5.45 0.32
C ASN A 90 15.31 6.50 -0.35
N CYS A 91 14.12 6.09 -0.79
CA CYS A 91 13.16 6.98 -1.45
C CYS A 91 12.19 7.63 -0.44
N THR A 92 11.89 8.92 -0.59
CA THR A 92 11.14 9.70 0.40
C THR A 92 9.97 10.50 -0.17
N SER A 93 8.83 10.58 0.53
CA SER A 93 7.66 11.36 0.07
C SER A 93 6.63 11.72 1.11
N GLU A 94 5.56 12.42 0.73
CA GLU A 94 4.37 12.52 1.57
C GLU A 94 3.56 11.21 1.55
N LYS A 95 3.38 10.58 0.39
CA LYS A 95 2.60 9.35 0.23
C LYS A 95 3.34 8.36 -0.65
N GLY A 96 3.72 7.19 -0.15
CA GLY A 96 4.41 6.18 -0.95
C GLY A 96 5.85 6.57 -1.20
N GLY A 97 6.76 6.27 -0.27
CA GLY A 97 8.16 6.71 -0.36
C GLY A 97 8.82 6.23 -1.66
N GLY A 98 8.57 4.98 -2.05
CA GLY A 98 8.92 4.44 -3.37
C GLY A 98 7.85 4.71 -4.43
N ILE A 99 6.62 4.19 -4.20
CA ILE A 99 5.52 4.27 -5.18
C ILE A 99 4.29 4.93 -4.58
N TYR A 100 3.73 5.88 -5.30
CA TYR A 100 2.32 6.25 -5.18
C TYR A 100 1.56 5.75 -6.39
N SER A 101 0.44 5.08 -6.18
CA SER A 101 -0.41 4.66 -7.29
C SER A 101 -1.87 4.92 -7.00
N LYS A 102 -2.57 5.43 -8.02
CA LYS A 102 -4.01 5.63 -7.96
C LYS A 102 -4.71 5.12 -9.22
N PHE A 103 -5.70 4.27 -9.03
CA PHE A 103 -6.48 3.68 -10.10
C PHE A 103 -7.93 4.12 -10.00
N TYR A 104 -8.40 4.91 -10.97
CA TYR A 104 -9.82 5.27 -11.09
C TYR A 104 -10.59 4.32 -12.05
N SER A 105 -9.88 3.49 -12.82
CA SER A 105 -10.42 2.68 -13.91
C SER A 105 -9.76 1.30 -13.99
N LEU A 106 -9.94 0.57 -15.09
CA LEU A 106 -9.47 -0.81 -15.29
C LEU A 106 -7.93 -0.95 -15.47
N GLY A 107 -7.16 -0.03 -14.90
CA GLY A 107 -5.70 -0.08 -14.89
C GLY A 107 -5.19 -1.30 -14.12
N SER A 108 -4.03 -1.81 -14.51
CA SER A 108 -3.32 -2.86 -13.80
C SER A 108 -1.87 -2.49 -13.53
N MET A 109 -1.40 -2.80 -12.33
CA MET A 109 0.02 -2.96 -12.06
C MET A 109 0.25 -4.42 -11.70
N LEU A 110 1.02 -5.10 -12.55
CA LEU A 110 1.39 -6.50 -12.40
C LEU A 110 2.90 -6.55 -12.32
N SER A 111 3.43 -6.92 -11.17
CA SER A 111 4.86 -6.87 -10.98
C SER A 111 5.34 -7.96 -10.04
N ASN A 112 6.50 -8.50 -10.37
CA ASN A 112 7.22 -9.44 -9.54
C ASN A 112 8.55 -8.81 -9.14
N ASN A 113 9.08 -9.21 -7.98
CA ASN A 113 10.45 -8.92 -7.58
C ASN A 113 10.72 -7.41 -7.38
N TYR A 114 9.93 -6.74 -6.55
CA TYR A 114 10.26 -5.40 -6.08
C TYR A 114 11.10 -5.44 -4.81
N SER A 115 11.99 -4.46 -4.65
CA SER A 115 12.74 -4.24 -3.42
C SER A 115 12.61 -2.78 -2.99
N PHE A 116 12.01 -2.55 -1.83
CA PHE A 116 11.91 -1.25 -1.17
C PHE A 116 12.83 -1.27 0.03
N ASN A 117 13.88 -0.47 0.02
CA ASN A 117 14.85 -0.34 1.11
C ASN A 117 14.84 1.08 1.63
N ASP A 118 14.69 1.24 2.95
CA ASP A 118 14.82 2.52 3.65
C ASP A 118 13.87 3.62 3.12
N CYS A 119 12.76 3.22 2.49
CA CYS A 119 11.78 4.15 1.94
C CYS A 119 10.94 4.78 3.05
N THR A 120 10.73 6.09 3.02
CA THR A 120 10.00 6.81 4.08
C THR A 120 8.89 7.69 3.52
N ALA A 121 7.71 7.68 4.15
CA ALA A 121 6.62 8.59 3.80
C ALA A 121 5.76 9.02 4.98
N LEU A 122 4.83 9.96 4.78
CA LEU A 122 3.75 10.16 5.75
C LEU A 122 2.74 9.02 5.66
N PHE A 123 2.40 8.52 4.48
CA PHE A 123 1.48 7.38 4.30
C PHE A 123 2.11 6.32 3.41
N GLY A 124 2.26 5.08 3.89
CA GLY A 124 2.85 4.01 3.08
C GLY A 124 4.34 4.24 2.82
N GLY A 125 5.21 3.89 3.76
CA GLY A 125 6.65 4.20 3.65
C GLY A 125 7.28 3.67 2.36
N GLY A 126 6.89 2.48 1.90
CA GLY A 126 7.20 1.97 0.55
C GLY A 126 6.16 2.39 -0.49
N ILE A 127 4.91 1.98 -0.30
CA ILE A 127 3.82 2.17 -1.27
C ILE A 127 2.60 2.84 -0.61
N PHE A 128 2.08 3.87 -1.27
CA PHE A 128 0.71 4.32 -1.09
C PHE A 128 -0.14 3.92 -2.30
N LEU A 129 -1.27 3.26 -2.06
CA LEU A 129 -2.17 2.77 -3.09
C LEU A 129 -3.62 3.15 -2.80
N GLU A 130 -4.27 3.80 -3.76
CA GLU A 130 -5.73 3.97 -3.77
C GLU A 130 -6.30 3.34 -5.04
N ILE A 131 -7.16 2.34 -4.89
CA ILE A 131 -7.68 1.56 -6.01
C ILE A 131 -9.21 1.56 -5.96
N ASP A 132 -9.83 2.32 -6.87
CA ASP A 132 -11.28 2.40 -7.01
C ASP A 132 -11.82 1.28 -7.91
N ASN A 133 -11.08 1.03 -8.98
CA ASN A 133 -11.31 0.00 -9.98
C ASN A 133 -9.93 -0.47 -10.49
N GLY A 134 -9.82 -1.66 -11.07
CA GLY A 134 -8.58 -2.19 -11.63
C GLY A 134 -7.90 -3.26 -10.78
N THR A 135 -6.60 -3.49 -11.02
CA THR A 135 -5.87 -4.63 -10.46
C THR A 135 -4.46 -4.24 -10.01
N PHE A 136 -4.15 -4.47 -8.75
CA PHE A 136 -2.79 -4.37 -8.23
C PHE A 136 -2.35 -5.76 -7.77
N LYS A 137 -1.33 -6.31 -8.43
CA LYS A 137 -0.72 -7.59 -8.06
C LYS A 137 0.78 -7.42 -7.94
N ILE A 138 1.29 -7.71 -6.75
CA ILE A 138 2.73 -7.83 -6.50
C ILE A 138 3.06 -9.21 -5.93
N GLU A 139 4.15 -9.78 -6.42
CA GLU A 139 4.68 -11.07 -5.97
C GLU A 139 6.19 -10.94 -5.70
N ASP A 140 6.72 -11.78 -4.81
CA ASP A 140 8.15 -11.88 -4.50
C ASP A 140 8.78 -10.53 -4.11
N THR A 141 8.02 -9.70 -3.39
CA THR A 141 8.43 -8.32 -3.07
C THR A 141 9.00 -8.23 -1.65
N THR A 142 10.07 -7.47 -1.48
CA THR A 142 10.65 -7.18 -0.16
C THR A 142 10.49 -5.70 0.20
N PHE A 143 9.96 -5.45 1.40
CA PHE A 143 9.98 -4.16 2.07
C PHE A 143 10.92 -4.28 3.27
N ASN A 144 12.00 -3.51 3.26
CA ASN A 144 13.02 -3.52 4.30
C ASN A 144 13.23 -2.11 4.83
N CYS A 145 13.08 -1.95 6.14
CA CYS A 145 13.25 -0.68 6.85
C CYS A 145 12.36 0.46 6.32
N CYS A 146 11.21 0.16 5.72
CA CYS A 146 10.28 1.20 5.26
C CYS A 146 9.57 1.87 6.45
N ILE A 147 9.50 3.20 6.46
CA ILE A 147 9.01 3.99 7.60
C ILE A 147 7.85 4.88 7.19
N CYS A 148 6.82 4.90 8.03
CA CYS A 148 5.71 5.83 7.97
C CYS A 148 5.78 6.77 9.18
N THR A 149 5.69 8.08 8.98
CA THR A 149 5.61 9.04 10.10
C THR A 149 4.17 9.45 10.35
N GLN A 150 3.74 9.51 11.61
CA GLN A 150 2.43 10.07 11.94
C GLN A 150 2.24 11.46 11.29
N PRO A 151 1.03 11.79 10.80
CA PRO A 151 -0.24 11.12 11.07
C PRO A 151 -0.65 10.10 10.01
N GLY A 152 0.23 9.50 9.21
CA GLY A 152 -0.22 8.41 8.36
C GLY A 152 -0.05 7.02 8.96
N ASN A 153 -0.26 6.02 8.12
CA ASN A 153 -0.29 4.60 8.47
C ASN A 153 0.52 3.78 7.44
N GLY A 154 0.88 2.54 7.79
CA GLY A 154 1.52 1.61 6.86
C GLY A 154 3.00 1.91 6.67
N GLY A 155 3.89 1.34 7.49
CA GLY A 155 5.34 1.53 7.30
C GLY A 155 5.84 0.99 5.96
N GLY A 156 5.32 -0.14 5.48
CA GLY A 156 5.54 -0.65 4.13
C GLY A 156 4.48 -0.16 3.14
N ILE A 157 3.23 -0.52 3.37
CA ILE A 157 2.11 -0.24 2.44
C ILE A 157 0.95 0.44 3.18
N SER A 158 0.41 1.50 2.58
CA SER A 158 -0.89 2.07 2.91
C SER A 158 -1.85 1.90 1.74
N LEU A 159 -2.93 1.16 1.94
CA LEU A 159 -3.88 0.76 0.89
C LEU A 159 -5.29 1.27 1.19
N ILE A 160 -5.92 1.90 0.19
CA ILE A 160 -7.36 2.19 0.15
C ILE A 160 -7.99 1.30 -0.93
N HIS A 161 -8.83 0.35 -0.51
CA HIS A 161 -9.39 -0.72 -1.34
C HIS A 161 -10.91 -0.53 -1.54
N LYS A 162 -11.36 -0.37 -2.79
CA LYS A 162 -12.79 -0.18 -3.13
C LYS A 162 -13.43 -1.41 -3.76
N PRO A 163 -14.79 -1.52 -3.76
CA PRO A 163 -15.52 -2.72 -4.20
C PRO A 163 -15.19 -3.26 -5.60
N SER A 164 -14.82 -2.41 -6.55
CA SER A 164 -14.58 -2.82 -7.95
C SER A 164 -13.11 -3.14 -8.25
N SER A 165 -12.28 -3.31 -7.22
CA SER A 165 -10.83 -3.44 -7.37
C SER A 165 -10.27 -4.77 -6.87
N ILE A 166 -9.17 -5.20 -7.47
CA ILE A 166 -8.49 -6.47 -7.18
C ILE A 166 -7.12 -6.18 -6.56
N ILE A 167 -6.86 -6.75 -5.39
CA ILE A 167 -5.57 -6.70 -4.69
C ILE A 167 -5.03 -8.12 -4.51
N SER A 168 -3.79 -8.33 -4.94
CA SER A 168 -3.00 -9.53 -4.63
C SER A 168 -1.60 -9.15 -4.16
N ILE A 169 -1.21 -9.58 -2.97
CA ILE A 169 0.16 -9.44 -2.45
C ILE A 169 0.61 -10.82 -2.00
N THR A 170 1.54 -11.43 -2.73
CA THR A 170 1.94 -12.82 -2.47
C THR A 170 3.44 -12.96 -2.30
N ASN A 171 3.87 -13.96 -1.53
CA ASN A 171 5.28 -14.33 -1.34
C ASN A 171 6.18 -13.15 -0.96
N SER A 172 5.62 -12.19 -0.20
CA SER A 172 6.26 -10.91 0.06
C SER A 172 6.70 -10.77 1.52
N SER A 173 7.83 -10.12 1.73
CA SER A 173 8.47 -9.96 3.04
C SER A 173 8.45 -8.52 3.50
N PHE A 174 8.13 -8.30 4.77
CA PHE A 174 8.17 -7.01 5.46
C PHE A 174 9.11 -7.13 6.64
N ILE A 175 10.22 -6.40 6.57
CA ILE A 175 11.34 -6.51 7.50
C ILE A 175 11.60 -5.13 8.08
N ASN A 176 11.52 -5.00 9.40
CA ASN A 176 11.75 -3.76 10.12
C ASN A 176 10.92 -2.57 9.62
N CYS A 177 9.73 -2.81 9.06
CA CYS A 177 8.82 -1.73 8.66
C CYS A 177 8.14 -1.11 9.88
N LYS A 178 8.07 0.22 9.94
CA LYS A 178 7.59 0.91 11.16
C LYS A 178 6.68 2.08 10.87
N THR A 179 5.74 2.31 11.78
CA THR A 179 5.17 3.66 11.95
C THR A 179 5.86 4.34 13.14
N ILE A 180 6.23 5.61 13.00
CA ILE A 180 6.95 6.38 14.02
C ILE A 180 6.18 7.62 14.45
N SER A 181 6.44 8.07 15.67
CA SER A 181 5.69 9.14 16.33
C SER A 181 6.03 10.51 15.73
N ASN A 182 5.01 11.35 15.56
CA ASN A 182 5.18 12.76 15.25
C ASN A 182 4.60 13.59 16.38
N SER A 183 5.46 14.31 17.10
CA SER A 183 5.05 15.10 18.26
C SER A 183 3.97 16.16 17.95
N LEU A 184 3.91 16.63 16.70
CA LEU A 184 2.97 17.66 16.26
C LEU A 184 1.58 17.11 15.93
N ASP A 185 1.47 15.83 15.56
CA ASP A 185 0.21 15.20 15.18
C ASP A 185 0.25 13.69 15.40
N GLN A 186 -0.43 13.23 16.45
CA GLN A 186 -0.37 11.84 16.94
C GLN A 186 -1.65 11.05 16.65
N ARG A 187 -2.48 11.49 15.70
CA ARG A 187 -3.85 10.96 15.48
C ARG A 187 -3.91 9.53 14.96
N TYR A 188 -2.86 9.03 14.29
CA TYR A 188 -2.85 7.75 13.57
C TYR A 188 -1.53 6.99 13.82
N GLY A 189 -1.04 6.16 12.90
CA GLY A 189 0.21 5.38 13.07
C GLY A 189 -0.01 3.88 13.19
N TRP A 190 -1.04 3.34 12.55
CA TRP A 190 -1.37 1.91 12.55
C TRP A 190 -0.71 1.18 11.40
N GLY A 191 -0.59 -0.15 11.51
CA GLY A 191 -0.04 -0.98 10.44
C GLY A 191 1.46 -0.77 10.28
N GLY A 192 2.28 -1.36 11.15
CA GLY A 192 3.73 -1.18 11.11
C GLY A 192 4.31 -1.62 9.77
N ALA A 193 3.78 -2.69 9.18
CA ALA A 193 4.05 -3.06 7.79
C ALA A 193 2.93 -2.64 6.83
N ILE A 194 1.69 -3.07 7.06
CA ILE A 194 0.57 -2.86 6.13
C ILE A 194 -0.59 -2.20 6.86
N PHE A 195 -1.10 -1.11 6.32
CA PHE A 195 -2.39 -0.55 6.66
C PHE A 195 -3.34 -0.66 5.47
N ILE A 196 -4.58 -1.07 5.74
CA ILE A 196 -5.62 -1.24 4.74
C ILE A 196 -6.88 -0.55 5.23
N GLN A 197 -7.47 0.30 4.40
CA GLN A 197 -8.84 0.75 4.53
C GLN A 197 -9.66 0.14 3.39
N THR A 198 -10.56 -0.79 3.70
CA THR A 198 -11.41 -1.43 2.69
C THR A 198 -12.86 -0.97 2.80
N SER A 199 -13.44 -0.63 1.66
CA SER A 199 -14.87 -0.37 1.51
C SER A 199 -15.62 -1.58 0.91
N VAL A 200 -14.95 -2.72 0.72
CA VAL A 200 -15.57 -3.97 0.29
C VAL A 200 -16.32 -4.57 1.47
N THR A 201 -17.59 -4.92 1.28
CA THR A 201 -18.38 -5.58 2.33
C THR A 201 -17.89 -7.00 2.55
N ALA A 202 -17.99 -7.51 3.78
CA ALA A 202 -17.63 -8.89 4.12
C ALA A 202 -18.25 -9.93 3.18
N SER A 203 -19.52 -9.75 2.80
CA SER A 203 -20.23 -10.62 1.86
C SER A 203 -19.62 -10.69 0.45
N ASN A 204 -18.88 -9.65 0.06
CA ASN A 204 -18.28 -9.52 -1.26
C ASN A 204 -16.77 -9.69 -1.23
N LEU A 205 -16.13 -9.69 -0.06
CA LEU A 205 -14.69 -9.89 0.09
C LEU A 205 -14.37 -11.38 -0.18
N ASN A 206 -13.53 -11.66 -1.16
CA ASN A 206 -13.17 -13.03 -1.54
C ASN A 206 -11.84 -13.08 -2.29
N GLU A 207 -11.38 -14.29 -2.63
CA GLU A 207 -10.09 -14.53 -3.29
C GLU A 207 -9.95 -13.84 -4.66
N LEU A 208 -11.05 -13.47 -5.32
CA LEU A 208 -11.00 -12.78 -6.61
C LEU A 208 -10.67 -11.29 -6.49
N ASN A 209 -10.87 -10.69 -5.31
CA ASN A 209 -10.65 -9.24 -5.11
C ASN A 209 -9.68 -8.90 -3.99
N PHE A 210 -9.39 -9.81 -3.07
CA PHE A 210 -8.48 -9.57 -1.96
C PHE A 210 -7.72 -10.83 -1.60
N LEU A 211 -6.41 -10.82 -1.84
CA LEU A 211 -5.53 -11.95 -1.54
C LEU A 211 -4.19 -11.45 -0.98
N MET A 212 -3.81 -11.92 0.21
CA MET A 212 -2.55 -11.59 0.86
C MET A 212 -1.90 -12.86 1.42
N LYS A 213 -1.14 -13.56 0.58
CA LYS A 213 -0.69 -14.93 0.88
C LYS A 213 0.81 -15.04 1.06
N ASN A 214 1.21 -15.96 1.93
CA ASN A 214 2.60 -16.35 2.17
C ASN A 214 3.47 -15.15 2.57
N LEU A 215 2.88 -14.26 3.38
CA LEU A 215 3.57 -13.08 3.85
C LEU A 215 4.58 -13.44 4.94
N ILE A 216 5.70 -12.73 4.97
CA ILE A 216 6.71 -12.86 6.03
C ILE A 216 6.81 -11.52 6.73
N PHE A 217 6.74 -11.51 8.05
CA PHE A 217 6.93 -10.31 8.87
C PHE A 217 8.07 -10.52 9.87
N SER A 218 8.96 -9.55 10.01
CA SER A 218 10.04 -9.59 10.99
C SER A 218 10.37 -8.19 11.48
N GLY A 219 10.37 -7.97 12.79
CA GLY A 219 10.78 -6.68 13.39
C GLY A 219 9.89 -5.47 13.07
N CYS A 220 8.71 -5.69 12.50
CA CYS A 220 7.75 -4.62 12.20
C CYS A 220 7.10 -4.09 13.48
N SER A 221 6.80 -2.79 13.55
CA SER A 221 6.19 -2.19 14.73
C SER A 221 5.30 -1.00 14.40
N ALA A 222 4.12 -0.95 15.02
CA ALA A 222 3.21 0.19 14.91
C ALA A 222 3.26 1.04 16.18
N ILE A 223 2.87 2.32 16.07
CA ILE A 223 2.61 3.17 17.23
C ILE A 223 1.52 2.56 18.10
N ASN A 224 1.75 2.58 19.41
CA ASN A 224 0.91 1.94 20.43
C ASN A 224 0.68 0.44 20.21
N SER A 225 1.54 -0.21 19.40
CA SER A 225 1.42 -1.62 19.00
C SER A 225 0.09 -1.96 18.34
N ILE A 226 -0.53 -1.02 17.62
CA ILE A 226 -1.81 -1.24 16.96
C ILE A 226 -1.58 -1.76 15.53
N GLY A 227 -1.53 -3.08 15.41
CA GLY A 227 -1.29 -3.77 14.14
C GLY A 227 0.16 -3.63 13.72
N ASN A 228 1.10 -4.22 14.49
CA ASN A 228 2.53 -4.16 14.14
C ASN A 228 2.81 -4.67 12.73
N ASN A 229 2.09 -5.70 12.30
CA ASN A 229 2.19 -6.25 10.95
C ASN A 229 1.09 -5.68 10.06
N ILE A 230 -0.17 -6.00 10.36
CA ILE A 230 -1.31 -5.60 9.54
C ILE A 230 -2.36 -4.90 10.39
N HIS A 231 -2.89 -3.80 9.86
CA HIS A 231 -4.08 -3.13 10.38
C HIS A 231 -5.14 -2.99 9.28
N ILE A 232 -6.37 -3.43 9.53
CA ILE A 232 -7.50 -3.35 8.57
C ILE A 232 -8.65 -2.53 9.14
N GLN A 233 -8.97 -1.42 8.49
CA GLN A 233 -10.16 -0.63 8.75
C GLN A 233 -11.25 -1.00 7.75
N SER A 234 -12.46 -1.31 8.22
CA SER A 234 -13.60 -1.66 7.37
C SER A 234 -14.94 -1.25 8.00
N PHE A 235 -16.02 -1.34 7.22
CA PHE A 235 -17.36 -0.95 7.71
C PHE A 235 -17.84 -1.80 8.88
N ASP A 236 -17.65 -3.12 8.78
CA ASP A 236 -17.94 -4.11 9.82
C ASP A 236 -16.72 -5.02 9.92
N THR A 237 -15.85 -4.73 10.89
CA THR A 237 -14.55 -5.41 10.98
C THR A 237 -14.70 -6.83 11.48
N TYR A 238 -15.75 -7.16 12.23
CA TYR A 238 -16.03 -8.51 12.66
C TYR A 238 -16.37 -9.38 11.46
N ALA A 239 -17.39 -8.99 10.70
CA ALA A 239 -17.75 -9.73 9.49
C ALA A 239 -16.59 -9.77 8.48
N THR A 240 -15.78 -8.70 8.40
CA THR A 240 -14.57 -8.69 7.55
C THR A 240 -13.54 -9.73 8.01
N GLY A 241 -13.33 -9.85 9.33
CA GLY A 241 -12.44 -10.87 9.92
C GLY A 241 -12.92 -12.29 9.63
N GLU A 242 -14.21 -12.58 9.84
CA GLU A 242 -14.83 -13.87 9.49
C GLU A 242 -14.68 -14.19 8.00
N ALA A 243 -14.87 -13.20 7.11
CA ALA A 243 -14.69 -13.40 5.67
C ALA A 243 -13.23 -13.71 5.30
N ILE A 244 -12.27 -13.02 5.93
CA ILE A 244 -10.83 -13.27 5.76
C ILE A 244 -10.47 -14.68 6.23
N GLU A 245 -10.93 -15.10 7.40
CA GLU A 245 -10.63 -16.42 7.94
C GLU A 245 -11.28 -17.53 7.11
N SER A 246 -12.59 -17.47 6.90
CA SER A 246 -13.37 -18.53 6.24
C SER A 246 -12.89 -18.83 4.82
N GLN A 247 -12.40 -17.80 4.11
CA GLN A 247 -11.84 -17.92 2.77
C GLN A 247 -10.31 -17.93 2.77
N ASN A 248 -9.69 -17.91 3.95
CA ASN A 248 -8.25 -17.94 4.15
C ASN A 248 -7.52 -16.80 3.40
N LEU A 249 -8.09 -15.60 3.30
CA LEU A 249 -7.60 -14.54 2.41
C LEU A 249 -6.22 -13.97 2.82
N VAL A 250 -5.84 -14.11 4.10
CA VAL A 250 -4.53 -13.70 4.62
C VAL A 250 -3.74 -14.92 5.10
N THR A 251 -2.50 -15.12 4.68
CA THR A 251 -1.62 -16.13 5.29
C THR A 251 -0.22 -15.60 5.56
N VAL A 252 0.36 -16.10 6.65
CA VAL A 252 1.70 -15.73 7.13
C VAL A 252 2.55 -16.99 7.17
N ASN A 253 3.70 -16.97 6.49
CA ASN A 253 4.62 -18.09 6.47
C ASN A 253 5.15 -18.39 7.87
N GLY A 254 5.19 -19.68 8.22
CA GLY A 254 5.60 -20.14 9.54
C GLY A 254 4.49 -20.17 10.59
N THR A 255 3.26 -19.76 10.24
CA THR A 255 2.10 -19.75 11.15
C THR A 255 0.92 -20.51 10.56
N ILE A 256 0.41 -21.51 11.28
CA ILE A 256 -0.79 -22.29 10.88
C ILE A 256 -2.06 -21.93 11.66
N ASN A 257 -1.93 -21.10 12.70
CA ASN A 257 -3.00 -20.77 13.65
C ASN A 257 -3.21 -19.25 13.76
N LEU A 258 -3.00 -18.52 12.66
CA LEU A 258 -3.06 -17.06 12.62
C LEU A 258 -4.36 -16.51 13.24
N TYR A 259 -5.49 -17.15 12.92
CA TYR A 259 -6.84 -16.74 13.35
C TYR A 259 -7.24 -17.23 14.75
N TYR A 260 -6.47 -18.14 15.34
CA TYR A 260 -6.83 -18.77 16.61
C TYR A 260 -5.91 -18.39 17.76
N ASN A 261 -4.73 -17.83 17.46
CA ASN A 261 -3.70 -17.58 18.46
C ASN A 261 -3.67 -16.11 18.89
N ASN A 262 -4.13 -15.87 20.12
CA ASN A 262 -4.14 -14.56 20.75
C ASN A 262 -2.74 -13.94 20.96
N SER A 263 -1.65 -14.70 20.81
CA SER A 263 -0.30 -14.11 20.86
C SER A 263 -0.07 -13.10 19.74
N TYR A 264 -0.76 -13.23 18.61
CA TYR A 264 -0.64 -12.34 17.46
C TYR A 264 -1.58 -11.13 17.51
N GLN A 265 -2.32 -10.97 18.61
CA GLN A 265 -3.38 -9.97 18.72
C GLN A 265 -2.91 -8.54 18.40
N GLN A 266 -1.71 -8.14 18.83
CA GLN A 266 -1.19 -6.78 18.57
C GLN A 266 -0.60 -6.63 17.16
N ASP A 267 -0.28 -7.75 16.52
CA ASP A 267 0.34 -7.76 15.20
C ASP A 267 -0.72 -7.64 14.10
N TYR A 268 -1.96 -8.12 14.35
CA TYR A 268 -3.07 -8.12 13.40
C TYR A 268 -4.33 -7.53 14.04
N MET A 269 -4.63 -6.26 13.71
CA MET A 269 -5.72 -5.48 14.29
C MET A 269 -6.69 -4.97 13.21
N GLY A 270 -7.87 -4.54 13.61
CA GLY A 270 -8.78 -3.79 12.76
C GLY A 270 -9.70 -2.83 13.50
N ILE A 271 -10.42 -1.99 12.75
CA ILE A 271 -11.29 -0.93 13.31
C ILE A 271 -12.63 -0.92 12.59
N ASP A 272 -13.69 -1.04 13.38
CA ASP A 272 -15.08 -1.06 12.93
C ASP A 272 -15.63 0.37 12.75
N GLU A 273 -15.75 0.81 11.50
CA GLU A 273 -16.27 2.15 11.18
C GLU A 273 -17.75 2.33 11.55
N SER A 274 -18.55 1.27 11.56
CA SER A 274 -19.96 1.36 11.97
C SER A 274 -20.07 1.76 13.45
N LYS A 275 -19.17 1.25 14.30
CA LYS A 275 -19.07 1.61 15.72
C LYS A 275 -18.50 3.01 15.95
N ILE A 276 -17.78 3.56 14.97
CA ILE A 276 -17.24 4.93 15.02
C ILE A 276 -18.32 5.98 14.75
N ARG A 277 -19.23 5.76 13.79
CA ARG A 277 -20.28 6.75 13.46
C ARG A 277 -21.29 6.96 14.58
N ILE A 278 -21.51 5.95 15.42
CA ILE A 278 -22.41 6.07 16.59
C ILE A 278 -21.81 7.00 17.66
N MET A 279 -20.47 7.08 17.77
CA MET A 279 -19.80 8.01 18.69
C MET A 279 -19.75 9.46 18.17
N LEU A 280 -19.80 9.70 16.86
CA LEU A 280 -19.76 11.07 16.31
C LEU A 280 -21.05 11.89 16.55
N MET A 281 -22.14 11.26 17.01
CA MET A 281 -23.32 11.99 17.53
C MET A 281 -23.15 12.44 18.99
N GLY A 282 -22.05 12.10 19.66
CA GLY A 282 -21.75 12.53 21.01
C GLY A 282 -20.24 12.54 21.30
N ILE A 283 -19.66 13.74 21.27
CA ILE A 283 -18.33 14.09 21.82
C ILE A 283 -17.12 13.81 20.89
N ARG A 284 -16.29 14.85 20.74
CA ARG A 284 -14.97 14.81 20.10
C ARG A 284 -14.00 14.06 21.00
N ASP A 285 -13.84 12.76 20.77
CA ASP A 285 -12.74 12.01 21.34
C ASP A 285 -12.11 11.12 20.26
N GLN A 286 -10.96 11.54 19.74
CA GLN A 286 -10.22 10.81 18.69
C GLN A 286 -9.52 9.55 19.23
N THR A 287 -9.64 9.29 20.54
CA THR A 287 -8.96 8.22 21.27
C THR A 287 -9.82 6.97 21.50
N ASN A 288 -11.12 7.00 21.18
CA ASN A 288 -12.08 5.91 21.44
C ASN A 288 -12.67 5.29 20.15
N ARG A 289 -11.86 5.10 19.11
CA ARG A 289 -12.25 4.17 18.04
C ARG A 289 -12.23 2.76 18.64
N THR A 290 -13.32 2.00 18.55
CA THR A 290 -13.31 0.58 18.97
C THR A 290 -12.35 -0.18 18.08
N VAL A 291 -11.11 -0.36 18.54
CA VAL A 291 -10.11 -1.18 17.85
C VAL A 291 -10.36 -2.63 18.25
N GLU A 292 -10.68 -3.45 17.27
CA GLU A 292 -10.91 -4.89 17.44
C GLU A 292 -9.75 -5.66 16.80
N ARG A 293 -9.54 -6.93 17.14
CA ARG A 293 -8.36 -7.69 16.67
C ARG A 293 -8.74 -8.54 15.48
N LEU A 294 -7.98 -8.57 14.40
CA LEU A 294 -8.30 -9.45 13.25
C LEU A 294 -8.47 -10.92 13.67
N VAL A 295 -7.69 -11.35 14.66
CA VAL A 295 -7.76 -12.70 15.25
C VAL A 295 -9.04 -12.92 16.09
N ASN A 296 -9.51 -11.92 16.83
CA ASN A 296 -10.76 -12.02 17.60
C ASN A 296 -12.00 -11.75 16.74
N LEU A 297 -11.82 -11.16 15.56
CA LEU A 297 -12.89 -10.90 14.60
C LEU A 297 -13.26 -12.15 13.79
N ALA A 298 -12.51 -13.23 13.97
CA ALA A 298 -12.70 -14.52 13.32
C ALA A 298 -13.26 -15.59 14.28
N GLN A 299 -13.56 -15.27 15.54
CA GLN A 299 -14.00 -16.24 16.57
C GLN A 299 -15.37 -15.87 17.13
#